data_AF-A0A4R8XFR4-F1
#
_entry.id   AF-A0A4R8XFR4-F1
#
_cell.length_a   1.000
_cell.length_b   1.000
_cell.length_c   1.000
_cell.angle_alpha   90.00
_cell.angle_beta   90.00
_cell.angle_gamma   90.00
#
_symmetry.space_group_name_H-M   'P 1'
#
loop_
_entity.id
_entity.type
_entity.pdbx_description
1 polymer ?
#
loop_
_entity_poly.entity_id
_entity_poly.type
_entity_poly.pdbx_seq_one_letter_code
_entity_poly.pdbx_strand_id
1 'polypeptide(L)' 'MAAITVRNLDDEVKRRLKVRAAAHNQSMEAEVRAILSAAVIGGDLARAWVAATAEFRGDDLNLPARTTGRELDLS' A
#
# COMPACT_ATOMS: atom_id res chain seq x y z
N MET A 1 20.93 6.90 9.52
CA MET A 1 19.83 7.71 8.97
C MET A 1 20.02 7.80 7.47
N ALA A 2 19.03 7.37 6.69
CA ALA A 2 19.04 7.62 5.26
C ALA A 2 18.38 8.98 5.00
N ALA A 3 18.97 9.79 4.12
CA ALA A 3 18.42 11.08 3.71
C ALA A 3 18.11 11.06 2.22
N ILE A 4 16.96 11.59 1.84
CA ILE A 4 16.53 11.72 0.44
C ILE A 4 16.40 13.21 0.14
N THR A 5 17.00 13.65 -0.97
CA THR A 5 16.87 15.03 -1.45
C THR A 5 16.05 15.04 -2.73
N VAL A 6 14.90 15.71 -2.71
CA VAL A 6 14.06 15.91 -3.90
C VAL A 6 14.39 17.28 -4.49
N ARG A 7 15.00 17.31 -5.68
CA ARG A 7 15.34 18.55 -6.40
C ARG A 7 14.16 18.99 -7.27
N ASN A 8 14.05 20.30 -7.50
CA ASN A 8 13.00 20.91 -8.32
C ASN A 8 11.57 20.49 -7.91
N LEU A 9 11.33 20.36 -6.61
CA LEU A 9 9.98 20.11 -6.10
C LEU A 9 9.13 21.35 -6.37
N ASP A 10 7.98 21.13 -7.02
CA ASP A 10 7.00 22.16 -7.27
C ASP A 10 6.60 22.90 -5.97
N ASP A 11 6.59 24.23 -6.02
CA ASP A 11 6.35 25.08 -4.85
C ASP A 11 4.93 24.90 -4.27
N GLU A 12 3.95 24.59 -5.12
CA GLU A 12 2.59 24.28 -4.68
C GLU A 12 2.55 22.96 -3.91
N VAL A 13 3.31 21.95 -4.36
CA VAL A 13 3.44 20.68 -3.64
C VAL A 13 4.08 20.91 -2.27
N LYS A 14 5.16 21.70 -2.21
CA LYS A 14 5.82 22.08 -0.95
C LYS A 14 4.85 22.81 -0.01
N ARG A 15 4.03 23.72 -0.52
CA ARG A 15 3.02 24.45 0.26
C ARG A 15 1.96 23.52 0.83
N ARG A 16 1.40 22.63 0.01
CA ARG A 16 0.38 21.65 0.43
C ARG A 16 0.92 20.67 1.48
N LEU A 17 2.17 20.24 1.35
CA LEU A 17 2.84 19.40 2.35
C LEU A 17 2.94 20.10 3.71
N LYS A 18 3.29 21.39 3.73
CA LYS A 18 3.32 22.17 4.99
C LYS A 18 1.94 22.28 5.64
N VAL A 19 0.91 22.59 4.84
CA VAL A 19 -0.47 22.70 5.34
C VAL A 19 -0.93 21.36 5.92
N ARG A 20 -0.65 20.25 5.23
CA ARG A 20 -1.00 18.91 5.68
C ARG A 20 -0.28 18.52 6.98
N ALA A 21 1.01 18.79 7.06
CA ALA A 21 1.79 18.53 8.27
C ALA A 21 1.25 19.30 9.49
N ALA A 22 0.90 20.57 9.30
CA ALA A 22 0.26 21.38 10.33
C ALA A 22 -1.11 20.82 10.75
N ALA A 23 -1.93 20.37 9.79
CA ALA A 23 -3.22 19.74 10.08
C ALA A 23 -3.08 18.44 10.89
N HIS A 24 -1.99 17.70 10.71
CA HIS A 24 -1.67 16.48 11.47
C HIS A 24 -0.84 16.73 12.74
N ASN A 25 -0.60 18.00 13.12
CA ASN A 25 0.23 18.37 14.26
C ASN A 25 1.64 17.73 14.27
N GLN A 26 2.26 17.61 13.10
CA GLN A 26 3.59 17.03 12.96
C GLN A 26 4.52 17.88 12.09
N SER A 27 5.82 17.57 12.13
CA SER A 27 6.79 18.26 11.27
C SER A 27 6.57 17.89 9.80
N MET A 28 7.00 18.78 8.89
CA MET A 28 6.93 18.50 7.45
C MET A 28 7.73 17.24 7.08
N GLU A 29 8.86 17.00 7.74
CA GLU A 29 9.65 15.78 7.55
C GLU A 29 8.88 14.53 7.98
N ALA A 30 8.20 14.57 9.13
CA ALA A 30 7.39 13.47 9.62
C ALA A 30 6.23 13.16 8.67
N GLU A 31 5.55 14.19 8.14
CA GLU A 31 4.50 14.03 7.13
C GLU A 31 5.03 13.39 5.85
N VAL A 32 6.14 13.89 5.30
CA VAL A 32 6.74 13.34 4.08
C VAL A 32 7.16 11.89 4.28
N ARG A 33 7.76 11.57 5.43
CA ARG A 33 8.10 10.19 5.79
C ARG A 33 6.86 9.31 5.86
N ALA A 34 5.79 9.76 6.50
CA ALA A 34 4.54 9.01 6.61
C ALA A 34 3.92 8.74 5.22
N ILE A 35 3.91 9.74 4.34
CA ILE A 35 3.43 9.61 2.95
C ILE A 35 4.27 8.59 2.19
N LEU A 36 5.61 8.70 2.23
CA LEU A 36 6.50 7.76 1.53
C LEU A 36 6.36 6.34 2.07
N SER A 37 6.30 6.17 3.39
CA SER A 37 6.05 4.87 4.01
C SER A 37 4.71 4.30 3.57
N ALA A 38 3.62 5.07 3.62
CA ALA A 38 2.32 4.61 3.19
C ALA A 38 2.28 4.26 1.70
N ALA A 39 2.93 5.05 0.84
CA ALA A 39 2.97 4.81 -0.60
C ALA A 39 3.78 3.56 -0.98
N VAL A 40 4.88 3.29 -0.26
CA VAL A 40 5.80 2.17 -0.56
C VAL A 40 5.41 0.89 0.19
N ILE A 41 4.88 1.00 1.41
CA ILE A 41 4.49 -0.14 2.25
C ILE A 41 3.01 -0.50 2.03
N GLY A 42 2.14 0.50 1.83
CA GLY A 42 0.69 0.32 1.66
C GLY A 42 0.26 -0.29 0.33
N GLY A 43 1.21 -0.77 -0.48
CA GLY A 43 0.95 -1.47 -1.74
C GLY A 43 0.95 -2.98 -1.64
N ASP A 44 1.08 -3.57 -0.44
CA ASP A 44 1.20 -5.02 -0.32
C ASP A 44 -0.07 -5.70 0.19
N LEU A 45 -1.13 -5.55 -0.60
CA LEU A 45 -2.34 -6.36 -0.42
C LEU A 45 -1.98 -7.84 -0.27
N ALA A 46 -0.98 -8.34 -1.00
CA ALA A 46 -0.56 -9.73 -0.90
C ALA A 46 0.00 -10.07 0.49
N ARG A 47 0.92 -9.28 1.05
CA ARG A 47 1.41 -9.49 2.44
C ARG A 47 0.33 -9.25 3.48
N ALA A 48 -0.49 -8.23 3.32
CA ALA A 48 -1.57 -7.94 4.25
C ALA A 48 -2.61 -9.06 4.27
N TRP A 49 -2.97 -9.57 3.08
CA TRP A 49 -3.88 -10.71 2.92
C TRP A 49 -3.25 -11.99 3.48
N VAL A 50 -2.00 -12.31 3.13
CA VAL A 50 -1.27 -13.48 3.67
C VAL A 50 -1.19 -13.44 5.19
N ALA A 51 -0.91 -12.28 5.78
CA ALA A 51 -0.88 -12.12 7.24
C ALA A 51 -2.28 -12.29 7.86
N ALA A 52 -3.30 -11.66 7.26
CA ALA A 52 -4.68 -11.74 7.73
C ALA A 52 -5.28 -13.14 7.60
N THR A 53 -4.84 -13.93 6.62
CA THR A 53 -5.33 -15.29 6.40
C THR A 53 -4.43 -16.38 6.99
N ALA A 54 -3.40 -16.00 7.76
CA ALA A 54 -2.42 -16.95 8.30
C ALA A 54 -3.05 -18.00 9.22
N GLU A 55 -4.06 -17.62 10.00
CA GLU A 55 -4.80 -18.54 10.89
C GLU A 55 -5.69 -19.53 10.14
N PHE A 56 -6.16 -19.16 8.93
CA PHE A 56 -6.99 -20.01 8.08
C PHE A 56 -6.15 -20.92 7.17
N ARG A 57 -4.82 -20.84 7.28
CA ARG A 57 -3.90 -21.64 6.49
C ARG A 57 -3.87 -23.06 7.06
N GLY A 58 -4.43 -24.02 6.34
CA GLY A 58 -4.41 -25.43 6.70
C GLY A 58 -4.39 -26.32 5.47
N ASP A 59 -3.76 -27.49 5.60
CA ASP A 59 -3.72 -28.51 4.53
C ASP A 59 -5.07 -29.25 4.39
N ASP A 60 -6.03 -28.99 5.29
CA ASP A 60 -7.38 -29.57 5.31
C ASP A 60 -8.35 -28.91 4.32
N LEU A 61 -7.83 -28.06 3.42
CA LEU A 61 -8.63 -27.52 2.32
C LEU A 61 -8.97 -28.63 1.34
N ASN A 62 -10.18 -29.16 1.45
CA ASN A 62 -10.69 -30.15 0.51
C ASN A 62 -10.96 -29.46 -0.84
N LEU A 63 -9.96 -29.52 -1.73
CA LEU A 63 -10.06 -28.94 -3.06
C LEU A 63 -11.03 -29.77 -3.90
N PRO A 64 -12.02 -29.14 -4.55
CA PRO A 64 -12.91 -29.87 -5.45
C PRO A 64 -12.13 -30.48 -6.61
N ALA A 65 -12.66 -31.57 -7.18
CA ALA A 65 -12.11 -32.14 -8.40
C ALA A 65 -12.04 -31.06 -9.49
N ARG A 66 -10.89 -30.97 -10.16
CA ARG A 66 -10.71 -30.00 -11.26
C ARG A 66 -11.68 -30.35 -12.38
N THR A 67 -12.57 -29.42 -12.72
CA THR A 67 -13.50 -29.51 -13.85
C THR A 67 -12.99 -28.70 -15.03
N THR A 68 -13.56 -28.94 -16.21
CA THR A 68 -13.35 -28.07 -17.37
C THR A 68 -13.81 -26.65 -17.03
N GLY A 69 -13.06 -25.66 -17.50
CA GLY A 69 -13.40 -24.25 -17.29
C GLY A 69 -14.80 -23.94 -17.81
N ARG A 70 -15.49 -23.00 -17.16
CA ARG A 70 -16.77 -22.47 -17.64
C ARG A 70 -16.61 -21.97 -19.08
N GLU A 71 -17.58 -22.28 -19.93
CA GLU A 71 -17.63 -21.74 -21.29
C GLU A 71 -17.68 -20.21 -21.23
N LEU A 72 -16.72 -19.55 -21.85
CA LEU A 72 -16.69 -18.10 -21.96
C LEU A 72 -17.63 -17.72 -23.09
N ASP A 73 -18.68 -16.99 -22.75
CA ASP A 73 -19.52 -16.33 -23.74
C ASP A 73 -18.71 -15.15 -24.31
N LEU A 74 -18.15 -15.36 -25.50
CA LEU A 74 -17.32 -14.38 -26.22
C LEU A 74 -18.11 -13.64 -27.32
N SER A 75 -19.44 -13.61 -27.18
CA SER A 75 -20.37 -12.91 -28.07
C SER A 75 -20.25 -11.39 -28.01
#